data_AF-A0A1R3V0G5-F1
#
_entry.id   AF-A0A1R3V0G5-F1
#
_cell.length_a   1.000
_cell.length_b   1.000
_cell.length_c   1.000
_cell.angle_alpha   90.00
_cell.angle_beta   90.00
_cell.angle_gamma   90.00
#
_symmetry.space_group_name_H-M   'P 1'
#
loop_
_entity.id
_entity.type
_entity.pdbx_description
1 polymer ?
#
loop_
_entity_poly.entity_id
_entity_poly.type
_entity_poly.pdbx_seq_one_letter_code
_entity_poly.pdbx_strand_id
1 'polypeptide(L)'
;MDRRGRLYLGLPALVSSGNGGFAKRPRRLDIPTLLLSGEYDPATPTHWAYRAAKSLPFGQVVVLRGIGHDVIDSDPCGSEVVADFLANPRRKLKTGCIGRMQAPQFTAAAEEQWRGPVTQRAAAIRSPFRFRHRFSTSPKKH
;
A
#
# COMPACT_ATOMS: atom_id res chain seq x y z
N MET A 1 -0.77 59.12 -22.51
CA MET A 1 0.66 59.49 -22.55
C MET A 1 1.05 60.08 -21.20
N ASP A 2 2.01 59.47 -20.52
CA ASP A 2 2.76 60.09 -19.42
C ASP A 2 4.26 59.94 -19.73
N ARG A 3 5.02 61.00 -19.43
CA ARG A 3 6.27 61.44 -20.06
C ARG A 3 7.53 60.71 -19.58
N ARG A 4 7.56 59.37 -19.51
CA ARG A 4 8.82 58.62 -19.27
C ARG A 4 8.87 57.28 -19.99
N GLY A 5 8.98 57.32 -21.32
CA GLY A 5 9.29 56.14 -22.11
C GLY A 5 10.50 55.38 -21.55
N ARG A 6 10.27 54.16 -21.06
CA ARG A 6 11.28 53.12 -20.90
C ARG A 6 10.62 51.75 -20.93
N LEU A 7 10.80 51.07 -22.06
CA LEU A 7 10.69 49.63 -22.20
C LEU A 7 11.77 48.97 -21.34
N TYR A 8 11.37 48.06 -20.46
CA TYR A 8 12.26 46.99 -20.00
C TYR A 8 11.57 45.65 -20.27
N LEU A 9 11.92 45.06 -21.40
CA LEU A 9 11.89 43.61 -21.57
C LEU A 9 12.87 43.01 -20.54
N GLY A 10 12.36 42.39 -19.49
CA GLY A 10 13.14 41.51 -18.63
C GLY A 10 13.06 40.09 -19.16
N LEU A 11 14.14 39.62 -19.81
CA LEU A 11 14.33 38.25 -20.27
C LEU A 11 14.06 37.21 -19.16
N PRO A 12 13.59 36.00 -19.49
CA PRO A 12 13.50 34.92 -18.51
C PRO A 12 14.90 34.51 -18.01
N ALA A 13 14.98 34.24 -16.71
CA ALA A 13 16.16 33.72 -16.04
C ALA A 13 16.67 32.44 -16.76
N LEU A 14 17.83 32.56 -17.39
CA LEU A 14 18.63 31.42 -17.81
C LEU A 14 19.20 30.74 -16.56
N VAL A 15 18.62 29.61 -16.14
CA VAL A 15 19.35 28.63 -15.33
C VAL A 15 20.23 27.84 -16.30
N SER A 16 21.54 27.99 -16.14
CA SER A 16 22.57 27.22 -16.84
C SER A 16 23.49 26.55 -15.83
N SER A 17 23.68 25.25 -16.04
CA SER A 17 24.81 24.39 -15.65
C SER A 17 24.85 23.76 -14.25
N GLY A 18 24.88 22.42 -14.22
CA GLY A 18 25.21 21.60 -13.05
C GLY A 18 24.81 20.12 -13.13
N ASN A 19 25.56 19.33 -13.90
CA ASN A 19 25.74 17.86 -13.91
C ASN A 19 24.76 16.95 -13.11
N GLY A 20 24.05 16.02 -13.79
CA GLY A 20 23.50 14.80 -13.16
C GLY A 20 22.16 14.27 -13.68
N GLY A 21 22.21 13.43 -14.73
CA GLY A 21 21.12 12.51 -15.11
C GLY A 21 20.20 13.01 -16.23
N PHE A 22 19.85 12.11 -17.16
CA PHE A 22 18.83 12.35 -18.18
C PHE A 22 17.47 12.58 -17.50
N ALA A 23 17.16 13.83 -17.15
CA ALA A 23 15.80 14.22 -16.82
C ALA A 23 14.96 14.08 -18.10
N LYS A 24 14.38 12.90 -18.33
CA LYS A 24 13.45 12.69 -19.45
C LYS A 24 12.27 13.62 -19.22
N ARG A 25 12.12 14.62 -20.10
CA ARG A 25 10.92 15.46 -20.10
C ARG A 25 9.72 14.53 -20.38
N PRO A 26 8.67 14.56 -19.53
CA PRO A 26 7.48 13.78 -19.80
C PRO A 26 6.92 14.16 -21.18
N ARG A 27 6.72 13.18 -22.05
CA ARG A 27 6.00 13.42 -23.30
C ARG A 27 4.53 13.67 -22.95
N ARG A 28 3.99 14.76 -23.50
CA ARG A 28 2.56 15.02 -23.43
C ARG A 28 1.82 14.00 -24.29
N LEU A 29 0.78 13.36 -23.76
CA LEU A 29 0.00 12.36 -24.47
C LEU A 29 -1.45 12.82 -24.58
N ASP A 30 -1.93 13.00 -25.82
CA ASP A 30 -3.29 13.47 -26.09
C ASP A 30 -4.30 12.31 -26.18
N ILE A 31 -3.97 11.14 -25.61
CA ILE A 31 -4.82 9.96 -25.56
C ILE A 31 -5.55 9.93 -24.20
N PRO A 32 -6.88 9.72 -24.16
CA PRO A 32 -7.59 9.53 -22.90
C PRO A 32 -6.93 8.45 -22.05
N THR A 33 -6.67 8.76 -20.78
CA THR A 33 -5.91 7.88 -19.88
C THR A 33 -6.57 7.85 -18.52
N LEU A 34 -6.81 6.65 -17.99
CA LEU A 34 -7.25 6.44 -16.61
C LEU A 34 -6.02 6.17 -15.74
N LEU A 35 -5.88 6.94 -14.66
CA LEU A 35 -4.92 6.70 -13.59
C LEU A 35 -5.71 6.25 -12.36
N LEU A 36 -5.62 4.96 -12.02
CA LEU A 36 -6.30 4.35 -10.88
C LEU A 36 -5.29 4.12 -9.76
N SER A 37 -5.62 4.50 -8.52
CA SER A 37 -4.72 4.36 -7.37
C SER A 37 -5.48 4.09 -6.08
N GLY A 38 -4.88 3.33 -5.16
CA GLY A 38 -5.42 3.15 -3.81
C GLY A 38 -4.97 4.27 -2.87
N GLU A 39 -5.84 4.66 -1.94
CA GLU A 39 -5.54 5.66 -0.91
C GLU A 39 -4.38 5.25 0.02
N TYR A 40 -4.20 3.94 0.23
CA TYR A 40 -3.18 3.38 1.12
C TYR A 40 -2.12 2.57 0.36
N ASP A 41 -1.92 2.81 -0.92
CA ASP A 41 -0.92 2.09 -1.73
C ASP A 41 0.53 2.50 -1.36
N PRO A 42 1.34 1.60 -0.77
CA PRO A 42 2.74 1.89 -0.46
C PRO A 42 3.67 1.67 -1.66
N ALA A 43 3.28 0.83 -2.63
CA ALA A 43 4.10 0.43 -3.76
C ALA A 43 4.03 1.47 -4.89
N THR A 44 2.84 1.99 -5.17
CA THR A 44 2.61 3.10 -6.12
C THR A 44 1.78 4.22 -5.51
N PRO A 45 2.37 5.03 -4.60
CA PRO A 45 1.63 6.04 -3.84
C PRO A 45 0.82 7.02 -4.70
N THR A 46 -0.36 7.40 -4.24
CA THR A 46 -1.35 8.22 -4.99
C THR A 46 -0.78 9.51 -5.58
N HIS A 47 0.16 10.17 -4.90
CA HIS A 47 0.81 11.37 -5.42
C HIS A 47 1.56 11.14 -6.75
N TRP A 48 1.92 9.90 -7.09
CA TRP A 48 2.55 9.56 -8.36
C TRP A 48 1.53 9.65 -9.51
N ALA A 49 0.28 9.22 -9.28
CA ALA A 49 -0.81 9.38 -10.25
C ALA A 49 -1.03 10.87 -10.56
N TYR A 50 -1.11 11.73 -9.53
CA TYR A 50 -1.24 13.18 -9.75
C TYR A 50 -0.04 13.80 -10.48
N ARG A 51 1.18 13.30 -10.23
CA ARG A 51 2.38 13.75 -10.98
C ARG A 51 2.31 13.31 -12.45
N ALA A 52 1.90 12.08 -12.73
CA ALA A 52 1.74 11.57 -14.09
C ALA A 52 0.67 12.36 -14.86
N ALA A 53 -0.45 12.67 -14.20
CA ALA A 53 -1.57 13.43 -14.79
C ALA A 53 -1.15 14.80 -15.35
N LYS A 54 -0.07 15.42 -14.85
CA LYS A 54 0.46 16.69 -15.38
C LYS A 54 0.83 16.65 -16.86
N SER A 55 1.07 15.45 -17.41
CA SER A 55 1.44 15.24 -18.83
C SER A 55 0.28 14.66 -19.66
N LEU A 56 -0.89 14.49 -19.05
CA LEU A 56 -2.07 13.82 -19.62
C LEU A 56 -3.24 14.81 -19.63
N PRO A 57 -3.38 15.66 -20.67
CA PRO A 57 -4.49 16.62 -20.80
C PRO A 57 -5.89 16.03 -20.68
N PHE A 58 -6.05 14.76 -21.08
CA PHE A 58 -7.31 14.00 -20.98
C PHE A 58 -7.22 12.90 -19.92
N GLY A 59 -6.28 13.05 -18.98
CA GLY A 59 -6.08 12.13 -17.88
C GLY A 59 -7.17 12.30 -16.82
N GLN A 60 -7.72 11.18 -16.35
CA GLN A 60 -8.63 11.15 -15.22
C GLN A 60 -7.99 10.35 -14.08
N VAL A 61 -7.81 10.97 -12.92
CA VAL A 61 -7.28 10.31 -11.72
C VAL A 61 -8.44 9.88 -10.83
N VAL A 62 -8.47 8.62 -10.44
CA VAL A 62 -9.44 8.07 -9.50
C VAL A 62 -8.71 7.38 -8.36
N VAL A 63 -9.07 7.76 -7.12
CA VAL A 63 -8.48 7.23 -5.90
C VAL A 63 -9.51 6.40 -5.16
N LEU A 64 -9.23 5.12 -4.97
CA LEU A 64 -10.10 4.19 -4.23
C LEU A 64 -9.79 4.28 -2.73
N ARG A 65 -10.82 4.61 -1.95
CA ARG A 65 -10.70 4.78 -0.50
C ARG A 65 -10.47 3.45 0.18
N GLY A 66 -9.56 3.42 1.16
CA GLY A 66 -9.29 2.21 1.92
C GLY A 66 -8.53 1.09 1.19
N ILE A 67 -8.14 1.30 -0.08
CA ILE A 67 -7.48 0.28 -0.90
C ILE A 67 -5.97 0.53 -1.01
N GLY A 68 -5.22 -0.57 -1.07
CA GLY A 68 -3.78 -0.59 -1.33
C GLY A 68 -3.45 -0.68 -2.82
N HIS A 69 -2.53 -1.56 -3.19
CA HIS A 69 -1.95 -1.64 -4.54
C HIS A 69 -2.93 -2.20 -5.60
N ASP A 70 -3.65 -3.28 -5.29
CA ASP A 70 -4.40 -4.07 -6.26
C ASP A 70 -5.84 -3.56 -6.45
N VAL A 71 -5.99 -2.32 -6.92
CA VAL A 71 -7.25 -1.58 -6.96
C VAL A 71 -8.40 -2.22 -7.74
N ILE A 72 -8.12 -2.97 -8.80
CA ILE A 72 -9.17 -3.57 -9.65
C ILE A 72 -9.80 -4.78 -8.95
N ASP A 73 -8.97 -5.59 -8.28
CA ASP A 73 -9.39 -6.87 -7.70
C ASP A 73 -9.80 -6.74 -6.22
N SER A 74 -9.48 -5.61 -5.57
CA SER A 74 -9.76 -5.39 -4.14
C SER A 74 -11.18 -4.94 -3.83
N ASP A 75 -11.89 -4.30 -4.79
CA ASP A 75 -13.27 -3.82 -4.60
C ASP A 75 -14.01 -3.72 -5.95
N PRO A 76 -15.30 -4.09 -6.04
CA PRO A 76 -16.08 -3.98 -7.27
C PRO A 76 -16.04 -2.58 -7.90
N CYS A 77 -15.96 -1.53 -7.09
CA CYS A 77 -15.86 -0.14 -7.56
C CYS A 77 -14.68 0.09 -8.51
N GLY A 78 -13.54 -0.61 -8.31
CA GLY A 78 -12.39 -0.54 -9.19
C GLY A 78 -12.73 -1.02 -10.61
N SER A 79 -13.32 -2.20 -10.70
CA SER A 79 -13.77 -2.77 -11.97
C SER A 79 -14.89 -1.96 -12.63
N GLU A 80 -15.83 -1.40 -11.85
CA GLU A 80 -16.89 -0.52 -12.34
C GLU A 80 -16.33 0.76 -13.00
N VAL A 81 -15.34 1.39 -12.36
CA VAL A 81 -14.67 2.59 -12.88
C VAL A 81 -13.92 2.27 -14.18
N VAL A 82 -13.20 1.14 -14.23
CA VAL A 82 -12.50 0.71 -15.44
C VAL A 82 -13.49 0.44 -16.58
N ALA A 83 -14.60 -0.23 -16.31
CA ALA A 83 -15.65 -0.48 -17.30
C ALA A 83 -16.27 0.82 -17.83
N ASP A 84 -16.58 1.79 -16.96
CA ASP A 84 -17.12 3.09 -17.38
C ASP A 84 -16.12 3.88 -18.25
N PHE A 85 -14.83 3.82 -17.92
CA PHE A 85 -13.77 4.41 -18.72
C PHE A 85 -13.70 3.77 -20.11
N LEU A 86 -13.64 2.45 -20.19
CA LEU A 86 -13.56 1.73 -21.46
C LEU A 86 -14.80 1.98 -22.35
N ALA A 87 -15.97 2.16 -21.75
CA ALA A 87 -17.20 2.47 -22.48
C ALA A 87 -17.21 3.88 -23.10
N ASN A 88 -16.61 4.88 -22.43
CA ASN A 88 -16.41 6.22 -23.02
C ASN A 88 -15.25 6.96 -22.33
N PRO A 89 -14.02 6.86 -22.85
CA PRO A 89 -12.82 7.39 -22.18
C PRO A 89 -12.78 8.91 -22.01
N ARG A 90 -13.57 9.65 -22.79
CA ARG A 90 -13.62 11.13 -22.77
C ARG A 90 -14.73 11.69 -21.86
N ARG A 91 -15.67 10.85 -21.44
CA ARG A 91 -16.71 11.24 -20.49
C ARG A 91 -16.12 11.30 -19.08
N LYS A 92 -16.64 12.21 -18.25
CA LYS A 92 -16.36 12.21 -16.81
C LYS A 92 -16.78 10.87 -16.20
N LEU A 93 -15.88 10.24 -15.46
CA LEU A 93 -16.11 8.92 -14.86
C LEU A 93 -17.20 8.94 -13.80
N LYS A 94 -17.98 7.85 -13.76
CA LYS A 94 -18.92 7.56 -12.69
C LYS A 94 -18.14 6.99 -11.49
N THR A 95 -17.95 7.81 -10.46
CA THR A 95 -17.17 7.44 -9.25
C THR A 95 -18.02 7.37 -7.99
N GLY A 96 -19.35 7.27 -8.12
CA GLY A 96 -20.28 7.25 -6.98
C GLY A 96 -20.08 6.08 -6.02
N CYS A 97 -19.58 4.93 -6.51
CA CYS A 97 -19.29 3.75 -5.69
C CYS A 97 -18.24 4.05 -4.58
N ILE A 98 -17.31 4.98 -4.82
CA ILE A 98 -16.26 5.36 -3.87
C ILE A 98 -16.84 5.93 -2.57
N GLY A 99 -18.01 6.57 -2.63
CA GLY A 99 -18.69 7.09 -1.44
C GLY A 99 -19.07 6.02 -0.42
N ARG A 100 -19.21 4.76 -0.86
CA ARG A 100 -19.60 3.61 -0.03
C ARG A 100 -18.39 2.85 0.54
N MET A 101 -17.20 3.11 0.01
CA MET A 101 -15.96 2.48 0.45
C MET A 101 -15.53 3.03 1.82
N GLN A 102 -14.96 2.15 2.65
CA GLN A 102 -14.57 2.43 4.03
C GLN A 102 -13.09 2.12 4.23
N ALA A 103 -12.48 2.77 5.23
CA ALA A 103 -11.12 2.43 5.62
C ALA A 103 -11.03 0.99 6.16
N PRO A 104 -9.89 0.31 6.01
CA PRO A 104 -9.66 -0.99 6.60
C PRO A 104 -9.92 -0.95 8.11
N GLN A 105 -10.60 -1.97 8.61
CA GLN A 105 -10.84 -2.12 10.04
C GLN A 105 -9.68 -2.93 10.64
N PHE A 106 -8.89 -2.30 11.50
CA PHE A 106 -7.83 -2.96 12.24
C PHE A 106 -8.39 -3.39 13.61
N THR A 107 -8.40 -4.69 13.89
CA THR A 107 -8.82 -5.21 15.20
C THR A 107 -7.62 -5.42 16.10
N ALA A 108 -7.80 -5.27 17.42
CA ALA A 108 -6.76 -5.49 18.41
C ALA A 108 -6.40 -6.98 18.65
N ALA A 109 -6.95 -7.91 17.86
CA ALA A 109 -6.70 -9.35 17.99
C ALA A 109 -5.22 -9.75 17.85
N ALA A 110 -4.37 -8.81 17.44
CA ALA A 110 -2.92 -8.98 17.45
C ALA A 110 -2.36 -9.41 18.82
N GLU A 111 -2.97 -9.01 19.96
CA GLU A 111 -2.54 -9.54 21.27
C GLU A 111 -2.72 -11.06 21.39
N GLU A 112 -3.76 -11.62 20.78
CA GLU A 112 -4.07 -13.05 20.87
C GLU A 112 -3.12 -13.88 19.98
N GLN A 113 -2.70 -13.32 18.85
CA GLN A 113 -1.72 -13.94 17.96
C GLN A 113 -0.29 -13.96 18.52
N TRP A 114 0.05 -13.05 19.44
CA TRP A 114 1.34 -13.04 20.15
C TRP A 114 1.29 -13.59 21.57
N ARG A 115 0.10 -13.95 22.08
CA ARG A 115 -0.01 -14.73 23.32
C ARG A 115 0.53 -16.14 23.05
N GLY A 116 1.76 -16.39 23.51
CA GLY A 116 2.36 -17.73 23.47
C GLY A 116 1.49 -18.77 24.18
N PRO A 117 1.70 -20.07 23.93
CA PRO A 117 0.89 -21.12 24.55
C PRO A 117 0.96 -20.98 26.07
N VAL A 118 -0.21 -20.82 26.71
CA VAL A 118 -0.32 -20.94 28.17
C VAL A 118 0.06 -22.37 28.50
N THR A 119 1.24 -22.55 29.10
CA THR A 119 1.69 -23.87 29.55
C THR A 119 0.72 -24.37 30.62
N GLN A 120 -0.14 -25.31 30.25
CA GLN A 120 -0.89 -26.08 31.23
C GLN A 120 0.15 -26.84 32.06
N ARG A 121 0.21 -26.57 33.38
CA ARG A 121 1.00 -27.38 34.30
C ARG A 121 0.54 -28.82 34.13
N ALA A 122 1.42 -29.68 33.61
CA ALA A 122 1.18 -31.12 33.59
C ALA A 122 0.89 -31.57 35.02
N ALA A 123 -0.28 -32.18 35.24
CA ALA A 123 -0.59 -32.81 36.51
C ALA A 123 0.46 -33.89 36.76
N ALA A 124 1.13 -33.82 37.92
CA ALA A 124 2.14 -34.81 38.30
C ALA A 124 1.49 -36.19 38.39
N ILE A 125 1.80 -37.06 37.43
CA ILE A 125 1.41 -38.47 37.47
C ILE A 125 2.24 -39.12 38.57
N ARG A 126 1.65 -39.35 39.74
CA ARG A 126 2.28 -40.12 40.82
C ARG A 126 2.40 -41.57 40.38
N SER A 127 3.63 -42.03 40.12
CA SER A 127 3.91 -43.44 39.83
C SER A 127 3.56 -44.32 41.04
N PRO A 128 2.78 -45.41 40.87
CA PRO A 128 2.48 -46.34 41.95
C PRO A 128 3.64 -47.32 42.25
N PHE A 129 4.69 -47.36 41.42
CA PHE A 129 5.77 -48.33 41.56
C PHE A 129 6.84 -47.86 42.56
N ARG A 130 6.83 -48.43 43.77
CA ARG A 130 7.99 -48.41 44.67
C ARG A 130 9.00 -49.47 44.24
N PHE A 131 10.12 -49.03 43.69
CA PHE A 131 11.25 -49.93 43.40
C PHE A 131 11.89 -50.39 44.71
N ARG A 132 11.68 -51.66 45.09
CA ARG A 132 12.38 -52.27 46.23
C ARG A 132 13.69 -52.89 45.71
N HIS A 133 14.82 -52.24 45.98
CA HIS A 133 16.12 -52.86 45.78
C HIS A 133 16.34 -53.95 46.83
N ARG A 134 16.54 -55.20 46.38
CA ARG A 134 16.97 -56.32 47.24
C ARG A 134 18.49 -56.45 47.11
N PHE A 135 19.22 -56.05 48.15
CA PHE A 135 20.65 -56.36 48.25
C PHE A 135 20.82 -57.84 48.59
N SER A 136 21.54 -58.56 47.74
CA SER A 136 21.93 -59.96 47.96
C SER A 136 23.33 -59.99 48.58
N THR A 137 23.44 -60.36 49.85
CA THR A 137 24.73 -60.64 50.50
C THR A 137 25.04 -62.12 50.34
N SER A 138 26.10 -62.45 49.58
CA SER A 138 26.60 -63.81 49.40
C SER A 138 27.55 -64.20 50.54
N PRO A 139 27.47 -65.41 51.14
CA PRO A 139 28.39 -65.81 52.20
C PRO A 139 29.70 -66.39 51.63
N LYS A 140 30.84 -65.99 52.21
CA LYS A 140 32.15 -66.61 51.97
C LYS A 140 32.21 -67.97 52.65
N LYS A 141 32.64 -69.02 51.93
CA LYS A 141 33.02 -70.32 52.52
C LYS A 141 34.48 -70.29 52.96
N HIS A 142 34.74 -70.96 54.09
CA HIS A 142 36.04 -71.17 54.74
C HIS A 142 37.01 -72.00 53.90
#